data_AF-A0A844T212-F1
#
_entry.id   AF-A0A844T212-F1
#
_cell.length_a   1.000
_cell.length_b   1.000
_cell.length_c   1.000
_cell.angle_alpha   90.00
_cell.angle_beta   90.00
_cell.angle_gamma   90.00
#
_symmetry.space_group_name_H-M   'P 1'
#
loop_
_entity.id
_entity.type
_entity.pdbx_description
1 polymer ?
#
loop_
_entity_poly.entity_id
_entity_poly.type
_entity_poly.pdbx_seq_one_letter_code
_entity_poly.pdbx_strand_id
1 'polypeptide(L)'
;MDPEQQIAKALEDAQGILARYVEPGPRNCEQTINQLLDVLDDEAVLQALKDAKMEKPTAEQLAELKRLSAIARVPDESEIVTSKEEAETRIRDLKDKARME
;
A
#
# COMPACT_ATOMS: atom_id res chain seq x y z
N MET A 1 -14.54 0.91 -0.99
CA MET A 1 -14.92 0.66 0.41
C MET A 1 -13.73 0.98 1.27
N ASP A 2 -13.96 1.54 2.46
CA ASP A 2 -12.89 1.68 3.46
C ASP A 2 -12.41 0.28 3.91
N PRO A 3 -11.14 0.12 4.32
CA PRO A 3 -10.60 -1.17 4.76
C PRO A 3 -11.45 -1.78 5.89
N GLU A 4 -11.90 -0.96 6.83
CA GLU A 4 -12.76 -1.38 7.94
C GLU A 4 -14.13 -1.87 7.47
N GLN A 5 -14.71 -1.26 6.44
CA GLN A 5 -15.98 -1.70 5.85
C GLN A 5 -15.82 -3.04 5.12
N GLN A 6 -14.69 -3.24 4.44
CA GLN A 6 -14.41 -4.50 3.76
C GLN A 6 -14.29 -5.65 4.77
N ILE A 7 -13.60 -5.42 5.89
CA ILE A 7 -13.46 -6.40 6.98
C ILE A 7 -14.82 -6.66 7.66
N ALA A 8 -15.61 -5.61 7.93
CA ALA A 8 -16.93 -5.75 8.54
C ALA A 8 -17.88 -6.56 7.65
N LYS A 9 -17.88 -6.30 6.35
CA LYS A 9 -18.66 -7.07 5.38
C LYS A 9 -18.26 -8.55 5.36
N ALA A 10 -16.96 -8.84 5.32
CA ALA A 10 -16.47 -10.22 5.36
C ALA A 10 -16.92 -10.96 6.64
N LEU A 11 -16.95 -10.25 7.77
CA LEU A 11 -17.48 -10.79 9.02
C LEU A 11 -18.98 -11.08 8.94
N GLU A 12 -19.78 -10.17 8.37
CA GLU A 12 -21.22 -10.37 8.15
C GLU A 12 -21.48 -11.57 7.22
N ASP A 13 -20.72 -11.69 6.13
CA ASP A 13 -20.84 -12.79 5.17
C ASP A 13 -20.51 -14.14 5.85
N ALA A 14 -19.43 -14.21 6.64
CA ALA A 14 -19.08 -15.39 7.42
C ALA A 14 -20.14 -15.76 8.46
N GLN A 15 -20.70 -14.77 9.17
CA GLN A 15 -21.81 -14.98 10.10
C GLN A 15 -23.05 -15.50 9.38
N GLY A 16 -23.36 -14.98 8.19
CA GLY A 16 -24.46 -15.44 7.35
C GLY A 16 -24.29 -16.89 6.89
N ILE A 17 -23.07 -17.31 6.56
CA ILE A 17 -22.74 -18.71 6.23
C ILE A 17 -23.00 -19.61 7.44
N LEU A 18 -22.54 -19.23 8.63
CA LEU A 18 -22.76 -19.99 9.86
C LEU A 18 -24.24 -20.03 10.26
N ALA A 19 -24.97 -18.94 10.11
CA ALA A 19 -26.40 -18.87 10.40
C ALA A 19 -27.18 -19.90 9.58
N ARG A 20 -26.91 -19.98 8.27
CA ARG A 20 -27.52 -20.98 7.38
C ARG A 20 -27.17 -22.42 7.77
N TYR A 21 -25.97 -22.66 8.30
CA TYR A 21 -25.56 -23.99 8.74
C TYR A 21 -26.26 -24.46 10.02
N VAL A 22 -26.54 -23.53 10.95
CA VAL A 22 -27.23 -23.87 12.22
C VAL A 22 -28.73 -24.03 12.06
N GLU A 23 -29.33 -23.46 11.02
CA GLU A 23 -30.75 -23.61 10.71
C GLU A 23 -31.18 -25.09 10.64
N PRO A 24 -32.44 -25.41 11.04
CA PRO A 24 -32.94 -26.77 10.95
C PRO A 24 -33.01 -27.24 9.49
N GLY A 25 -32.34 -28.35 9.19
CA GLY A 25 -32.34 -28.91 7.83
C GLY A 25 -31.17 -29.84 7.56
N PRO A 26 -31.05 -30.34 6.32
CA PRO A 26 -29.87 -31.07 5.88
C PRO A 26 -28.64 -30.15 5.94
N ARG A 27 -27.60 -30.61 6.63
CA ARG A 27 -26.35 -29.86 6.80
C ARG A 27 -25.27 -30.40 5.88
N ASN A 28 -24.48 -29.49 5.34
CA ASN A 28 -23.30 -29.83 4.55
C ASN A 28 -22.08 -29.09 5.10
N CYS A 29 -21.35 -29.76 5.99
CA CYS A 29 -20.17 -29.19 6.64
C CYS A 29 -19.09 -28.83 5.63
N GLU A 30 -18.88 -29.67 4.62
CA GLU A 30 -17.85 -29.46 3.60
C GLU A 30 -18.12 -28.19 2.81
N GLN A 31 -19.35 -28.00 2.35
CA GLN A 31 -19.75 -26.78 1.65
C GLN A 31 -19.61 -25.54 2.54
N THR A 32 -20.05 -25.63 3.80
CA THR A 32 -19.93 -24.50 4.75
C THR A 32 -18.48 -24.13 5.01
N ILE A 33 -17.58 -25.10 5.15
CA ILE A 33 -16.15 -24.85 5.34
C ILE A 33 -15.55 -24.19 4.09
N ASN A 34 -15.85 -24.69 2.89
CA ASN A 34 -15.35 -24.10 1.65
C ASN A 34 -15.82 -22.64 1.50
N GLN A 35 -17.08 -22.35 1.81
CA GLN A 35 -17.60 -20.98 1.77
C GLN A 35 -16.91 -20.04 2.78
N LEU A 36 -16.54 -20.55 3.96
CA LEU A 36 -15.76 -19.76 4.92
C LEU A 36 -14.33 -19.53 4.43
N LEU A 37 -13.70 -20.53 3.81
CA LEU A 37 -12.37 -20.37 3.21
C LEU A 37 -12.40 -19.34 2.08
N ASP A 38 -13.43 -19.34 1.23
CA ASP A 38 -13.58 -18.33 0.18
C ASP A 38 -13.61 -16.89 0.74
N VAL A 39 -14.24 -16.67 1.90
CA VAL A 39 -14.27 -15.36 2.57
C VAL A 39 -12.90 -15.00 3.17
N LEU A 40 -12.17 -15.99 3.69
CA LEU A 40 -10.86 -15.78 4.31
C LEU A 40 -9.73 -15.58 3.29
N ASP A 41 -9.84 -16.23 2.13
CA ASP A 41 -8.88 -16.15 1.02
C ASP A 41 -9.16 -14.98 0.06
N ASP A 42 -10.21 -14.18 0.33
CA ASP A 42 -10.51 -12.98 -0.45
C ASP A 42 -9.35 -11.96 -0.35
N GLU A 43 -8.72 -11.69 -1.49
CA GLU A 43 -7.56 -10.80 -1.59
C GLU A 43 -7.87 -9.38 -1.09
N ALA A 44 -9.09 -8.88 -1.32
CA ALA A 44 -9.50 -7.57 -0.85
C ALA A 44 -9.65 -7.54 0.68
N VAL A 45 -10.11 -8.62 1.30
CA VAL A 45 -10.17 -8.76 2.77
C VAL A 45 -8.76 -8.82 3.37
N LEU A 46 -7.87 -9.61 2.76
CA LEU A 46 -6.47 -9.72 3.18
C LEU A 46 -5.74 -8.38 3.08
N GLN A 47 -5.97 -7.63 2.00
CA GLN A 47 -5.36 -6.33 1.80
C GLN A 47 -5.92 -5.29 2.76
N ALA A 48 -7.24 -5.27 2.98
CA ALA A 48 -7.88 -4.40 3.96
C ALA A 48 -7.35 -4.63 5.39
N LEU A 49 -7.09 -5.89 5.77
CA LEU A 49 -6.47 -6.24 7.05
C LEU A 49 -5.04 -5.71 7.19
N LYS A 50 -4.24 -5.76 6.12
CA LYS A 50 -2.89 -5.19 6.10
C LYS A 50 -2.95 -3.67 6.25
N ASP A 51 -3.84 -3.03 5.51
CA ASP A 51 -4.00 -1.58 5.50
C ASP A 51 -4.53 -1.06 6.85
N ALA A 52 -5.43 -1.81 7.50
CA ALA A 52 -5.91 -1.49 8.85
C ALA A 52 -4.84 -1.66 9.93
N LYS A 53 -3.87 -2.57 9.73
CA LYS A 53 -2.72 -2.77 10.64
C LYS A 53 -1.57 -1.79 10.40
N MET A 54 -1.52 -1.13 9.24
CA MET A 54 -0.55 -0.08 8.97
C MET A 54 -0.92 1.14 9.82
N GLU A 55 -0.03 1.53 10.73
CA GLU A 55 -0.21 2.73 11.52
C GLU A 55 -0.20 3.94 10.57
N LYS A 56 -1.31 4.70 10.55
CA LYS A 56 -1.38 5.93 9.76
C LYS A 56 -0.30 6.88 10.30
N PRO A 57 0.50 7.52 9.43
CA PRO A 57 1.50 8.46 9.89
C PRO A 57 0.84 9.57 10.70
N THR A 58 1.46 9.94 11.82
CA THR A 58 0.94 11.00 12.68
C THR A 58 0.95 12.35 11.94
N ALA A 59 0.15 13.30 12.42
CA ALA A 59 0.13 14.66 11.85
C ALA A 59 1.52 15.30 11.83
N GLU A 60 2.36 15.01 12.83
CA GLU A 60 3.74 15.48 12.92
C GLU A 60 4.65 14.81 11.88
N GLN A 61 4.55 13.49 11.70
CA GLN A 61 5.29 12.76 10.66
C GLN A 61 4.90 13.25 9.26
N LEU A 62 3.62 13.53 9.01
CA LEU A 62 3.15 14.11 7.74
C LEU A 62 3.67 15.52 7.51
N ALA A 63 3.71 16.35 8.57
CA ALA A 63 4.25 17.71 8.49
C ALA A 63 5.75 17.69 8.18
N GLU A 64 6.50 16.80 8.83
CA GLU A 64 7.93 16.66 8.58
C GLU A 64 8.22 16.10 7.18
N LEU A 65 7.44 15.12 6.71
CA LEU A 65 7.52 14.64 5.31
C LEU A 65 7.29 15.76 4.30
N LYS A 66 6.31 16.65 4.53
CA LYS A 66 6.06 17.82 3.66
C LYS A 66 7.21 18.83 3.70
N ARG A 67 7.84 19.00 4.85
CA ARG A 67 9.02 19.87 4.98
C ARG A 67 10.21 19.27 4.22
N LEU A 68 10.49 17.99 4.41
CA LEU A 68 11.56 17.27 3.71
C LEU A 68 11.35 17.26 2.20
N SER A 69 10.11 17.04 1.74
CA SER A 69 9.81 17.08 0.31
C SER A 69 9.99 18.48 -0.29
N ALA A 70 9.66 19.54 0.46
CA ALA A 70 9.91 20.92 0.03
C ALA A 70 11.41 21.24 -0.07
N ILE A 71 12.22 20.71 0.84
CA ILE A 71 13.68 20.89 0.82
C ILE A 71 14.34 20.09 -0.31
N ALA A 72 13.87 18.86 -0.53
CA ALA A 72 14.42 17.97 -1.55
C ALA A 72 13.92 18.29 -2.97
N ARG A 73 12.98 19.23 -3.12
CA ARG A 73 12.44 19.59 -4.42
C ARG A 73 13.48 20.38 -5.21
N VAL A 74 13.86 19.84 -6.36
CA VAL A 74 14.70 20.56 -7.33
C VAL A 74 13.83 21.62 -8.02
N PRO A 75 14.25 22.90 -8.03
CA PRO A 75 13.45 24.00 -8.59
C PRO A 75 13.30 23.89 -10.11
N ASP A 76 14.30 23.34 -10.79
CA ASP A 76 14.30 23.13 -12.23
C ASP A 76 14.65 21.67 -12.58
N GLU A 77 13.79 21.00 -13.35
CA GLU A 77 13.97 19.58 -13.66
C GLU A 77 15.22 19.30 -14.50
N SER A 78 15.78 20.28 -15.23
CA SER A 78 17.02 20.10 -16.00
C SER A 78 18.27 19.99 -15.11
N GLU A 79 18.18 20.39 -13.84
CA GLU A 79 19.22 20.17 -12.84
C GLU A 79 19.26 18.71 -12.37
N ILE A 80 18.18 17.95 -12.57
CA ILE A 80 18.11 16.53 -12.22
C ILE A 80 18.89 15.72 -13.27
N VAL A 81 19.90 15.00 -12.81
CA VAL A 81 20.60 14.03 -13.66
C VAL A 81 19.75 12.78 -13.76
N THR A 82 19.20 12.53 -14.94
CA THR A 82 18.20 11.46 -15.15
C THR A 82 18.79 10.18 -15.75
N SER A 83 20.03 10.25 -16.26
CA SER A 83 20.72 9.10 -16.85
C SER A 83 22.19 9.03 -16.45
N LYS A 84 22.75 7.82 -16.53
CA LYS A 84 24.16 7.57 -16.22
C LYS A 84 25.10 8.28 -17.20
N GLU A 85 24.77 8.28 -18.49
CA GLU A 85 25.58 8.90 -19.54
C GLU A 85 25.64 10.44 -19.39
N GLU A 86 24.51 11.04 -19.02
CA GLU A 86 24.43 12.46 -18.65
C GLU A 86 25.28 12.77 -17.40
N ALA A 87 25.23 11.91 -16.39
CA ALA A 87 26.05 12.04 -15.19
C ALA A 87 27.55 12.04 -15.53
N GLU A 88 27.98 11.08 -16.34
CA GLU A 88 29.39 10.91 -16.75
C GLU A 88 29.90 12.11 -17.55
N THR A 89 29.05 12.68 -18.41
CA THR A 89 29.38 13.86 -19.20
C THR A 89 29.53 15.09 -18.30
N ARG A 90 28.54 15.37 -17.43
CA ARG A 90 28.61 16.52 -16.51
C ARG A 90 29.78 16.43 -15.53
N ILE A 91 30.10 15.24 -15.03
CA ILE A 91 31.27 15.04 -14.15
C ILE A 91 32.57 15.33 -14.88
N ARG A 92 32.70 14.94 -16.15
CA ARG A 92 33.88 15.24 -16.98
C ARG A 92 34.02 16.75 -17.17
N ASP A 93 32.94 17.42 -17.59
CA ASP A 93 32.95 18.86 -17.85
C ASP A 93 33.31 19.67 -16.60
N LEU A 94 32.80 19.28 -15.43
CA LEU A 94 33.15 19.89 -14.14
C LEU A 94 34.62 19.71 -13.79
N LYS A 95 35.17 18.50 -14.04
CA LYS A 95 36.57 18.18 -13.75
C LYS A 95 37.54 18.93 -14.68
N ASP A 96 37.15 19.14 -15.93
CA ASP A 96 37.94 19.90 -16.91
C ASP A 96 37.89 21.40 -16.62
N LYS A 97 36.71 21.93 -16.23
CA LYS A 97 36.57 23.32 -15.78
C LYS A 97 37.44 23.62 -14.56
N ALA A 98 37.46 22.72 -13.57
CA ALA A 98 38.27 22.86 -12.36
C ALA A 98 39.79 22.77 -12.58
N ARG A 99 40.25 22.38 -13.78
CA ARG A 99 41.68 22.37 -14.16
C ARG A 99 42.12 23.62 -14.91
N MET A 100 41.17 24.42 -15.39
CA MET A 100 41.42 25.66 -16.13
C MET A 100 41.32 26.92 -15.26
N GLU A 101 40.81 26.80 -14.03
CA GLU A 101 40.88 27.80 -12.94
C GLU A 101 42.09 27.53 -12.03
#